data_AF-A0AA38FSD3-F1
#
_entry.id   AF-A0AA38FSD3-F1
#
_cell.length_a   1.000
_cell.length_b   1.000
_cell.length_c   1.000
_cell.angle_alpha   90.00
_cell.angle_beta   90.00
_cell.angle_gamma   90.00
#
_symmetry.space_group_name_H-M   'P 1'
#
loop_
_entity.id
_entity.type
_entity.pdbx_description
1 polymer ?
#
loop_
_entity_poly.entity_id
_entity_poly.type
_entity_poly.pdbx_seq_one_letter_code
_entity_poly.pdbx_strand_id
1 'polypeptide(L)' 'ARKKDKLRYRYPRGESYLDVIQRLEPVTVELERQRAPVVVIAHQAILRALYAYFAAKPLEEVPHIEVPLHTIIEIQMGVT' A
#
# COMPACT_ATOMS: atom_id res chain seq x y z
N ALA A 1 10.73 -0.95 19.89
CA ALA A 1 9.91 0.14 19.32
C ALA A 1 9.07 -0.37 18.14
N ARG A 2 9.66 -0.74 17.00
CA ARG A 2 8.92 -1.21 15.80
C ARG A 2 7.84 -2.26 16.01
N LYS A 3 8.12 -3.33 16.78
CA LYS A 3 7.13 -4.39 17.04
C LYS A 3 5.89 -3.87 17.80
N LYS A 4 6.02 -2.78 18.56
CA LYS A 4 4.91 -2.18 19.34
C LYS A 4 4.02 -1.29 18.49
N ASP A 5 4.60 -0.55 17.54
CA ASP A 5 3.88 0.28 16.58
C ASP A 5 4.59 0.23 15.24
N LYS A 6 4.19 -0.71 14.39
CA LYS A 6 4.84 -0.92 13.09
C LYS A 6 4.44 0.14 12.06
N LEU A 7 3.28 0.76 12.27
CA LEU A 7 2.73 1.81 11.40
C LEU A 7 3.55 3.10 11.53
N ARG A 8 3.72 3.58 12.77
CA ARG A 8 4.35 4.88 13.06
C ARG A 8 5.86 4.79 13.28
N TYR A 9 6.40 3.60 13.50
CA TYR A 9 7.85 3.46 13.70
C TYR A 9 8.62 3.85 12.44
N ARG A 10 9.37 4.94 12.55
CA ARG A 10 10.31 5.40 11.52
C ARG A 10 11.69 4.82 11.80
N TYR A 11 12.30 4.21 10.79
CA TYR A 11 13.69 3.76 10.89
C TYR A 11 14.64 4.96 11.01
N PRO A 12 15.78 4.84 11.72
CA PRO A 12 16.77 5.93 11.78
C PRO A 12 17.23 6.32 10.37
N ARG A 13 17.00 7.58 9.98
CA ARG A 13 17.24 8.10 8.61
C ARG A 13 16.47 7.34 7.52
N GLY A 14 15.33 6.75 7.87
CA GLY A 14 14.47 6.02 6.95
C GLY A 14 13.01 6.43 7.08
N GLU A 15 12.13 5.58 6.57
CA GLU A 15 10.69 5.81 6.50
C GLU A 15 9.93 4.94 7.51
N SER A 16 8.74 5.42 7.91
CA SER A 16 7.66 4.64 8.51
C SER A 16 6.65 4.23 7.43
N TYR A 17 5.65 3.42 7.78
CA TYR A 17 4.55 3.14 6.84
C TYR A 17 3.73 4.40 6.52
N LEU A 18 3.61 5.34 7.46
CA LEU A 18 2.94 6.62 7.20
C LEU A 18 3.68 7.46 6.15
N ASP A 19 5.01 7.49 6.22
CA ASP A 19 5.82 8.20 5.23
C ASP A 19 5.66 7.59 3.84
N VAL A 20 5.62 6.25 3.76
CA VAL A 20 5.38 5.51 2.52
C VAL A 20 4.00 5.84 1.94
N ILE A 21 2.96 5.83 2.78
CA ILE A 21 1.59 6.13 2.35
C ILE A 21 1.50 7.55 1.79
N GLN A 22 2.07 8.53 2.50
CA GLN A 22 2.10 9.91 2.04
C GLN A 22 2.84 10.05 0.69
N ARG A 23 3.96 9.35 0.52
CA ARG A 23 4.72 9.36 -0.74
C ARG A 23 3.98 8.69 -1.91
N LEU A 24 3.04 7.78 -1.64
CA LEU A 24 2.25 7.08 -2.65
C LEU A 24 0.98 7.82 -3.07
N GLU A 25 0.64 8.95 -2.44
CA GLU A 25 -0.55 9.74 -2.78
C GLU A 25 -0.61 10.11 -4.28
N PRO A 26 0.47 10.64 -4.92
CA PRO A 26 0.41 10.97 -6.34
C PRO A 26 0.22 9.75 -7.25
N VAL A 27 0.82 8.61 -6.87
CA VAL A 27 0.70 7.35 -7.63
C VAL A 27 -0.73 6.81 -7.54
N THR A 28 -1.33 6.90 -6.36
CA THR A 28 -2.70 6.44 -6.12
C THR A 28 -3.70 7.24 -6.95
N VAL A 29 -3.58 8.57 -6.95
CA VAL A 29 -4.42 9.46 -7.78
C VAL A 29 -4.27 9.17 -9.27
N GLU A 30 -3.05 8.89 -9.74
CA GLU A 30 -2.84 8.55 -11.15
C GLU A 30 -3.47 7.19 -11.50
N LEU A 31 -3.35 6.18 -10.62
CA LEU A 31 -3.96 4.87 -10.83
C LEU A 31 -5.49 4.95 -10.92
N GLU A 32 -6.14 5.78 -10.10
CA GLU A 32 -7.59 5.99 -10.16
C GLU A 32 -8.06 6.65 -11.47
N ARG A 33 -7.19 7.44 -12.11
CA ARG A 33 -7.49 8.09 -13.39
C ARG A 33 -7.39 7.13 -14.58
N GLN A 34 -6.72 6.00 -14.43
CA GLN A 34 -6.53 5.03 -15.50
C GLN A 34 -7.83 4.27 -15.79
N ARG A 35 -8.24 4.26 -17.07
CA ARG A 35 -9.42 3.52 -17.55
C ARG A 35 -9.09 2.13 -18.08
N ALA A 36 -7.82 1.88 -18.36
CA ALA A 36 -7.33 0.58 -18.81
C ALA A 36 -6.79 -0.23 -17.61
N PRO A 37 -6.75 -1.57 -17.70
CA PRO A 37 -6.11 -2.39 -16.69
C PRO A 37 -4.64 -1.99 -16.50
N VAL A 38 -4.22 -1.83 -15.25
CA VAL A 38 -2.84 -1.48 -14.87
C VAL A 38 -2.23 -2.61 -14.05
N VAL A 39 -0.96 -2.93 -14.33
CA VAL A 39 -0.17 -3.86 -13.52
C VAL A 39 0.88 -3.08 -12.75
N VAL A 40 0.86 -3.18 -11.42
CA VAL A 40 1.85 -2.55 -10.53
C VAL A 40 2.83 -3.59 -10.00
N ILE A 41 4.12 -3.41 -10.31
CA ILE A 41 5.20 -4.26 -9.79
C ILE A 41 6.03 -3.42 -8.82
N ALA A 42 6.02 -3.81 -7.54
CA ALA A 42 6.70 -3.07 -6.48
C ALA A 42 7.14 -3.98 -5.32
N HIS A 43 7.65 -3.38 -4.24
CA HIS A 43 8.08 -4.07 -3.03
C HIS A 43 6.91 -4.26 -2.04
N GLN A 44 7.05 -5.21 -1.10
CA GLN A 44 5.99 -5.58 -0.16
C GLN A 44 5.37 -4.42 0.60
N ALA A 45 6.17 -3.47 1.13
CA ALA A 45 5.62 -2.33 1.88
C ALA A 45 4.76 -1.40 1.00
N ILE A 46 5.14 -1.23 -0.27
CA ILE A 46 4.42 -0.43 -1.26
C ILE A 46 3.12 -1.14 -1.64
N LEU A 47 3.21 -2.43 -1.97
CA LEU A 47 2.05 -3.24 -2.35
C LEU A 47 1.01 -3.31 -1.23
N ARG A 48 1.44 -3.40 0.04
CA ARG A 48 0.53 -3.33 1.19
C ARG A 48 -0.22 -2.02 1.28
N ALA A 49 0.48 -0.89 1.09
CA ALA A 49 -0.14 0.43 1.14
C ALA A 49 -1.15 0.62 0.01
N LEU A 50 -0.79 0.26 -1.23
CA LEU A 50 -1.68 0.34 -2.38
C LEU A 50 -2.89 -0.60 -2.23
N TYR A 51 -2.65 -1.84 -1.84
CA TYR A 51 -3.73 -2.81 -1.61
C TYR A 51 -4.68 -2.34 -0.50
N ALA A 52 -4.15 -1.84 0.62
CA ALA A 52 -4.98 -1.34 1.71
C ALA A 52 -5.88 -0.19 1.28
N TYR A 53 -5.36 0.72 0.44
CA TYR A 53 -6.12 1.83 -0.11
C TYR A 53 -7.30 1.33 -0.95
N PHE A 54 -7.03 0.52 -1.97
CA PHE A 54 -8.08 0.04 -2.88
C PHE A 54 -9.06 -0.95 -2.25
N ALA A 55 -8.60 -1.71 -1.24
CA ALA A 55 -9.45 -2.65 -0.50
C ALA A 55 -10.10 -2.02 0.76
N ALA A 56 -10.04 -0.69 0.91
CA ALA A 56 -10.61 0.07 2.03
C ALA A 56 -10.26 -0.49 3.42
N LYS A 57 -9.00 -0.88 3.62
CA LYS A 57 -8.51 -1.46 4.89
C LYS A 57 -8.14 -0.37 5.90
N PRO A 58 -8.36 -0.62 7.21
CA PRO A 58 -7.88 0.27 8.27
C PRO A 58 -6.37 0.50 8.19
N LEU A 59 -5.95 1.71 8.57
CA LEU A 59 -4.55 2.15 8.50
C LEU A 59 -3.62 1.26 9.37
N GLU A 60 -4.13 0.81 10.50
CA GLU A 60 -3.46 -0.05 11.46
C GLU A 60 -3.14 -1.43 10.88
N GLU A 61 -3.92 -1.91 9.91
CA GLU A 61 -3.73 -3.21 9.28
C GLU A 61 -2.67 -3.17 8.18
N VAL A 62 -2.42 -2.01 7.55
CA VAL A 62 -1.50 -1.85 6.40
C VAL A 62 -0.16 -2.56 6.60
N PRO A 63 0.57 -2.39 7.73
CA PRO A 63 1.88 -3.01 7.88
C PRO A 63 1.85 -4.54 8.01
N HIS A 64 0.67 -5.12 8.18
CA HIS A 64 0.42 -6.51 8.50
C HIS A 64 -0.24 -7.30 7.38
N ILE A 65 -0.72 -6.63 6.33
CA ILE A 65 -1.30 -7.27 5.15
C ILE A 65 -0.31 -8.25 4.51
N GLU A 66 -0.79 -9.46 4.23
CA GLU A 66 -0.01 -10.48 3.55
C GLU A 66 0.09 -10.18 2.05
N VAL A 67 1.33 -10.15 1.56
CA VAL A 67 1.63 -9.99 0.13
C VAL A 67 2.69 -11.05 -0.21
N PRO A 68 2.26 -12.27 -0.60
CA PRO A 68 3.16 -13.37 -0.90
C PRO A 68 3.94 -13.11 -2.19
N LEU A 69 5.13 -13.71 -2.28
CA LEU A 69 5.92 -13.69 -3.51
C LEU A 69 5.25 -14.55 -4.59
N HIS A 70 5.54 -14.24 -5.86
CA HIS A 70 5.07 -14.97 -7.05
C HIS A 70 3.54 -15.12 -7.14
N THR A 71 2.79 -14.19 -6.56
CA THR A 71 1.33 -14.20 -6.55
C THR A 71 0.83 -12.90 -7.15
N ILE A 72 -0.17 -12.98 -8.03
CA ILE A 72 -0.87 -11.81 -8.57
C ILE A 72 -2.12 -11.59 -7.72
N ILE A 73 -2.32 -10.35 -7.27
CA ILE A 73 -3.53 -9.92 -6.57
C ILE A 73 -4.29 -9.03 -7.56
N GLU A 74 -5.44 -9.51 -8.03
CA GLU A 74 -6.33 -8.72 -8.88
C GLU A 74 -7.31 -7.93 -8.00
N ILE A 75 -7.49 -6.65 -8.30
CA ILE A 75 -8.46 -5.78 -7.63
C ILE A 75 -9.41 -5.24 -8.70
N GLN A 76 -10.70 -5.50 -8.52
CA GLN A 76 -11.74 -4.88 -9.32
C GLN A 76 -12.26 -3.66 -8.58
N MET A 77 -11.87 -2.48 -9.07
CA MET A 77 -12.45 -1.22 -8.61
C MET A 77 -13.90 -1.20 -9.05
N GLY A 78 -14.82 -1.50 -8.12
CA GLY A 78 -16.24 -1.49 -8.38
C GLY A 78 -16.68 -0.10 -8.86
N VAL A 79 -17.29 -0.05 -10.04
CA VAL A 79 -18.02 1.12 -10.53
C VAL A 79 -19.17 1.34 -9.53
N THR A 80 -19.13 2.41 -8.73
CA THR A 80 -20.36 2.97 -8.13
C THR A 80 -21.29 3.46 -9.22
#